data_AF-A0A9D2A1R1-F1
#
_entry.id   AF-A0A9D2A1R1-F1
#
_cell.length_a   1.000
_cell.length_b   1.000
_cell.length_c   1.000
_cell.angle_alpha   90.00
_cell.angle_beta   90.00
_cell.angle_gamma   90.00
#
_symmetry.space_group_name_H-M   'P 1'
#
loop_
_entity.id
_entity.type
_entity.pdbx_description
1 polymer ?
#
loop_
_entity_poly.entity_id
_entity_poly.type
_entity_poly.pdbx_seq_one_letter_code
_entity_poly.pdbx_strand_id
1 'polypeptide(L)'
;MDKKIGSNVSSGAEKVETVEKGKKTAAKKQSAAKSASEKARAQAQAAEREAADARFEAAKARSAKKEASRMKAAEEKQKKMQEKLEAKQKRLEARAQEKSERAQKKAEKAARHEMLAAESAADKKARLAREKRERLAKKQQRAQAKEEALREKQEARKKAHEKRAASRGKKRDGKKRAPGIGGWIAAVSVLGAACLALATVVTVGSFRMSDMAMQSANGYRATLYELVSVSEDMDDNFAKLRVSSGAGEQRALLTEILVDSALMESAIEKIPVDAATGTDISSFVNRTGMCARHMLRKLASGGSLSEREQQLIAYLYETNARLCAELNDLALHTPAEELAAFFEGKEGGVGTRFSEIGQGAVKKPEEIGDAPFAGEGNVGDNAIIGIAEVSAADAEEKVRSYFEGYHIADVRMTGETMARDFKAYNFVLTDENGTEFFAQVTKNGGKLAFFDSYEVCTDKNFTLEGCDSLAREYLEKLGYMGLTPVWFSDSGNVASITYVADIGGVRAYPDLIRVRVCEEKGRVVGMDAHAYLVNHHGKREVAPSVSEREARAKLASVLEAETGRLALIPLGGREVLTYEFVCSYGEEQYILYLDAHTGEEVRIFRVHESAQGSYLS
;
A
#
# COMPACT_ATOMS: atom_id res chain seq x y z
N MET A 1 83.83 -11.17 24.97
CA MET A 1 83.16 -9.87 25.20
C MET A 1 82.62 -9.91 26.62
N ASP A 2 83.48 -9.67 27.62
CA ASP A 2 83.72 -8.36 28.27
C ASP A 2 82.53 -7.98 29.19
N LYS A 3 82.66 -8.13 30.52
CA LYS A 3 83.22 -7.20 31.55
C LYS A 3 82.05 -6.52 32.30
N LYS A 4 82.03 -6.27 33.62
CA LYS A 4 82.99 -5.89 34.68
C LYS A 4 82.39 -6.35 36.03
N ILE A 5 83.12 -6.94 36.98
CA ILE A 5 84.11 -6.38 37.94
C ILE A 5 83.52 -5.32 38.88
N GLY A 6 83.66 -5.58 40.19
CA GLY A 6 83.41 -4.61 41.26
C GLY A 6 83.56 -5.21 42.66
N SER A 7 84.76 -5.70 42.98
CA SER A 7 85.19 -6.10 44.34
C SER A 7 85.27 -4.91 45.29
N ASN A 8 85.04 -5.12 46.59
CA ASN A 8 85.81 -4.42 47.61
C ASN A 8 86.11 -5.34 48.79
N VAL A 9 87.39 -5.34 49.14
CA VAL A 9 88.10 -6.08 50.18
C VAL A 9 88.27 -5.17 51.40
N SER A 10 88.75 -5.76 52.51
CA SER A 10 89.54 -5.15 53.59
C SER A 10 88.74 -5.04 54.90
N SER A 11 89.25 -5.38 56.08
CA SER A 11 90.53 -5.91 56.58
C SER A 11 90.36 -6.02 58.09
N GLY A 12 91.19 -6.84 58.76
CA GLY A 12 91.53 -6.57 60.16
C GLY A 12 91.71 -7.81 61.01
N ALA A 13 92.97 -8.19 61.23
CA ALA A 13 93.44 -8.94 62.40
C ALA A 13 93.10 -8.16 63.70
N GLU A 14 93.11 -8.69 64.93
CA GLU A 14 94.08 -9.61 65.55
C GLU A 14 93.53 -10.11 66.92
N LYS A 15 93.94 -11.34 67.28
CA LYS A 15 94.05 -12.05 68.60
C LYS A 15 93.34 -11.51 69.86
N VAL A 16 92.75 -12.43 70.66
CA VAL A 16 93.17 -12.78 72.05
C VAL A 16 92.57 -14.16 72.44
N GLU A 17 93.33 -14.89 73.23
CA GLU A 17 93.20 -16.26 73.72
C GLU A 17 91.97 -16.61 74.59
N THR A 18 91.84 -17.94 74.81
CA THR A 18 91.10 -18.69 75.84
C THR A 18 89.60 -18.94 75.64
N VAL A 19 89.23 -20.21 75.46
CA VAL A 19 88.44 -21.04 76.41
C VAL A 19 88.11 -22.37 75.72
N GLU A 20 88.94 -23.39 75.96
CA GLU A 20 88.58 -24.80 75.73
C GLU A 20 87.54 -25.21 76.78
N LYS A 21 86.25 -25.04 76.47
CA LYS A 21 85.12 -25.78 77.06
C LYS A 21 83.79 -25.41 76.36
N GLY A 22 83.72 -25.64 75.04
CA GLY A 22 82.51 -25.32 74.25
C GLY A 22 82.11 -26.32 73.16
N LYS A 23 82.89 -27.38 72.92
CA LYS A 23 82.72 -28.23 71.72
C LYS A 23 81.62 -29.30 71.78
N LYS A 24 81.03 -29.61 72.95
CA LYS A 24 79.98 -30.66 73.04
C LYS A 24 78.53 -30.15 73.00
N THR A 25 78.28 -28.86 73.21
CA THR A 25 76.92 -28.26 73.22
C THR A 25 76.49 -27.66 71.87
N ALA A 26 77.43 -27.28 71.01
CA ALA A 26 77.15 -26.69 69.69
C ALA A 26 76.70 -27.73 68.64
N ALA A 27 77.29 -28.93 68.64
CA ALA A 27 76.95 -29.99 67.68
C ALA A 27 75.55 -30.60 67.89
N LYS A 28 75.04 -30.60 69.14
CA LYS A 28 73.69 -31.10 69.46
C LYS A 28 72.59 -30.08 69.15
N LYS A 29 72.88 -28.76 69.19
CA LYS A 29 71.95 -27.69 68.78
C LYS A 29 71.86 -27.54 67.25
N GLN A 30 72.97 -27.73 66.52
CA GLN A 30 72.95 -27.67 65.04
C GLN A 30 72.23 -28.85 64.37
N SER A 31 72.31 -30.07 64.92
CA SER A 31 71.57 -31.22 64.38
C SER A 31 70.07 -31.15 64.69
N ALA A 32 69.68 -30.68 65.89
CA ALA A 32 68.28 -30.44 66.23
C ALA A 32 67.64 -29.34 65.36
N ALA A 33 68.36 -28.23 65.12
CA ALA A 33 67.90 -27.14 64.26
C ALA A 33 67.76 -27.53 62.78
N LYS A 34 68.68 -28.36 62.24
CA LYS A 34 68.54 -28.93 60.89
C LYS A 34 67.33 -29.87 60.77
N SER A 35 67.11 -30.74 61.75
CA SER A 35 65.96 -31.66 61.74
C SER A 35 64.61 -30.93 61.85
N ALA A 36 64.54 -29.83 62.60
CA ALA A 36 63.34 -29.00 62.71
C ALA A 36 63.06 -28.20 61.42
N SER A 37 64.11 -27.71 60.75
CA SER A 37 64.03 -27.03 59.45
C SER A 37 63.55 -27.96 58.33
N GLU A 38 64.05 -29.20 58.28
CA GLU A 38 63.61 -30.20 57.31
C GLU A 38 62.15 -30.63 57.53
N LYS A 39 61.72 -30.79 58.79
CA LYS A 39 60.33 -31.09 59.13
C LYS A 39 59.37 -29.96 58.74
N ALA A 40 59.75 -28.71 58.99
CA ALA A 40 58.96 -27.54 58.60
C ALA A 40 58.87 -27.41 57.06
N ARG A 41 59.96 -27.70 56.33
CA ARG A 41 59.97 -27.69 54.87
C ARG A 41 59.11 -28.81 54.26
N ALA A 42 59.14 -30.00 54.86
CA ALA A 42 58.27 -31.10 54.46
C ALA A 42 56.79 -30.81 54.73
N GLN A 43 56.46 -30.18 55.86
CA GLN A 43 55.09 -29.74 56.15
C GLN A 43 54.61 -28.64 55.21
N ALA A 44 55.46 -27.67 54.87
CA ALA A 44 55.13 -26.63 53.90
C ALA A 44 54.88 -27.20 52.50
N GLN A 45 55.71 -28.16 52.05
CA GLN A 45 55.52 -28.85 50.76
C GLN A 45 54.27 -29.73 50.74
N ALA A 46 53.92 -30.36 51.85
CA ALA A 46 52.68 -31.13 51.97
C ALA A 46 51.45 -30.22 51.89
N ALA A 47 51.45 -29.09 52.61
CA ALA A 47 50.39 -28.10 52.57
C ALA A 47 50.25 -27.43 51.18
N GLU A 48 51.36 -27.22 50.47
CA GLU A 48 51.35 -26.67 49.12
C GLU A 48 50.78 -27.65 48.09
N ARG A 49 51.05 -28.95 48.24
CA ARG A 49 50.43 -30.00 47.41
C ARG A 49 48.93 -30.11 47.65
N GLU A 50 48.51 -30.10 48.91
CA GLU A 50 47.09 -30.14 49.29
C GLU A 50 46.34 -28.90 48.76
N ALA A 51 46.96 -27.71 48.83
CA ALA A 51 46.42 -26.49 48.25
C ALA A 51 46.38 -26.53 46.71
N ALA A 52 47.34 -27.18 46.05
CA ALA A 52 47.35 -27.37 44.60
C ALA A 52 46.23 -28.33 44.15
N ASP A 53 46.03 -29.43 44.86
CA ASP A 53 44.96 -30.41 44.59
C ASP A 53 43.57 -29.78 44.80
N ALA A 54 43.40 -28.99 45.86
CA ALA A 54 42.17 -28.24 46.11
C ALA A 54 41.87 -27.21 45.00
N ARG A 55 42.90 -26.53 44.46
CA ARG A 55 42.75 -25.61 43.32
C ARG A 55 42.39 -26.35 42.03
N PHE A 56 42.96 -27.53 41.80
CA PHE A 56 42.67 -28.36 40.64
C PHE A 56 41.22 -28.87 40.65
N GLU A 57 40.75 -29.38 41.78
CA GLU A 57 39.35 -29.82 41.93
C GLU A 57 38.36 -28.64 41.82
N ALA A 58 38.69 -27.47 42.38
CA ALA A 58 37.88 -26.26 42.21
C ALA A 58 37.81 -25.79 40.74
N ALA A 59 38.91 -25.91 39.98
CA ALA A 59 38.94 -25.60 38.56
C ALA A 59 38.09 -26.58 37.74
N LYS A 60 38.17 -27.88 38.05
CA LYS A 60 37.36 -28.94 37.45
C LYS A 60 35.87 -28.71 37.71
N ALA A 61 35.48 -28.41 38.95
CA ALA A 61 34.10 -28.09 39.30
C ALA A 61 33.55 -26.84 38.58
N ARG A 62 34.38 -25.80 38.39
CA ARG A 62 34.01 -24.61 37.61
C ARG A 62 33.82 -24.91 36.13
N SER A 63 34.66 -25.76 35.54
CA SER A 63 34.53 -26.18 34.15
C SER A 63 33.25 -26.97 33.91
N ALA A 64 32.93 -27.94 34.77
CA ALA A 64 31.71 -28.74 34.71
C ALA A 64 30.45 -27.86 34.86
N LYS A 65 30.47 -26.86 35.74
CA LYS A 65 29.34 -25.92 35.91
C LYS A 65 29.14 -25.04 34.67
N LYS A 66 30.22 -24.67 33.98
CA LYS A 66 30.17 -23.88 32.74
C LYS A 66 29.61 -24.69 31.56
N GLU A 67 29.98 -25.97 31.46
CA GLU A 67 29.42 -26.89 30.46
C GLU A 67 27.93 -27.18 30.71
N ALA A 68 27.54 -27.45 31.96
CA ALA A 68 26.14 -27.65 32.31
C ALA A 68 25.26 -26.42 32.01
N SER A 69 25.79 -25.21 32.21
CA SER A 69 25.12 -23.96 31.82
C SER A 69 24.96 -23.81 30.30
N ARG A 70 25.98 -24.18 29.51
CA ARG A 70 25.92 -24.13 28.04
C ARG A 70 24.93 -25.13 27.48
N MET A 71 24.89 -26.34 28.03
CA MET A 71 23.92 -27.39 27.67
C MET A 71 22.48 -26.93 27.91
N LYS A 72 22.17 -26.39 29.10
CA LYS A 72 20.84 -25.85 29.40
C LYS A 72 20.43 -24.70 28.47
N ALA A 73 21.35 -23.80 28.15
CA ALA A 73 21.08 -22.70 27.23
C ALA A 73 20.84 -23.19 25.78
N ALA A 74 21.50 -24.28 25.37
CA ALA A 74 21.28 -24.90 24.07
C ALA A 74 19.91 -25.61 24.00
N GLU A 75 19.53 -26.35 25.04
CA GLU A 75 18.21 -27.00 25.15
C GLU A 75 17.07 -25.97 25.12
N GLU A 76 17.22 -24.85 25.84
CA GLU A 76 16.20 -23.78 25.85
C GLU A 76 16.06 -23.10 24.47
N LYS A 77 17.18 -22.97 23.73
CA LYS A 77 17.15 -22.47 22.35
C LYS A 77 16.48 -23.45 21.39
N GLN A 78 16.75 -24.75 21.52
CA GLN A 78 16.08 -25.78 20.72
C GLN A 78 14.57 -25.80 20.99
N LYS A 79 14.15 -25.71 22.25
CA LYS A 79 12.74 -25.67 22.63
C LYS A 79 12.01 -24.45 22.04
N LYS A 80 12.62 -23.25 22.14
CA LYS A 80 12.07 -22.03 21.51
C LYS A 80 12.00 -22.12 19.98
N MET A 81 12.93 -22.83 19.35
CA MET A 81 12.91 -23.05 17.90
C MET A 81 11.77 -24.00 17.50
N GLN A 82 11.55 -25.09 18.25
CA GLN A 82 10.43 -26.00 18.05
C GLN A 82 9.08 -25.30 18.24
N GLU A 83 8.91 -24.52 19.31
CA GLU A 83 7.67 -23.76 19.55
C GLU A 83 7.38 -22.76 18.42
N LYS A 84 8.41 -22.11 17.86
CA LYS A 84 8.26 -21.23 16.69
C LYS A 84 7.85 -21.97 15.42
N LEU A 85 8.38 -23.17 15.19
CA LEU A 85 8.01 -24.01 14.05
C LEU A 85 6.56 -24.49 14.14
N GLU A 86 6.13 -24.96 15.32
CA GLU A 86 4.75 -25.37 15.57
C GLU A 86 3.75 -24.20 15.43
N ALA A 87 4.11 -23.01 15.93
CA ALA A 87 3.29 -21.81 15.76
C ALA A 87 3.18 -21.38 14.28
N LYS A 88 4.26 -21.55 13.50
CA LYS A 88 4.27 -21.27 12.06
C LYS A 88 3.40 -22.27 11.28
N GLN A 89 3.45 -23.57 11.63
CA GLN A 89 2.58 -24.59 11.04
C GLN A 89 1.10 -24.34 11.34
N LYS A 90 0.73 -24.08 12.60
CA LYS A 90 -0.66 -23.74 12.97
C LYS A 90 -1.20 -22.52 12.23
N ARG A 91 -0.36 -21.49 12.00
CA ARG A 91 -0.74 -20.31 11.20
C ARG A 91 -0.95 -20.64 9.72
N LEU A 92 -0.16 -21.54 9.15
CA LEU A 92 -0.32 -21.97 7.76
C LEU A 92 -1.59 -22.82 7.59
N GLU A 93 -1.87 -23.73 8.52
CA GLU A 93 -3.10 -24.54 8.53
C GLU A 93 -4.35 -23.67 8.69
N ALA A 94 -4.35 -22.70 9.61
CA ALA A 94 -5.45 -21.76 9.76
C ALA A 94 -5.70 -20.92 8.49
N ARG A 95 -4.63 -20.45 7.83
CA ARG A 95 -4.73 -19.74 6.54
C ARG A 95 -5.26 -20.62 5.42
N ALA A 96 -4.89 -21.91 5.40
CA ALA A 96 -5.39 -22.88 4.43
C ALA A 96 -6.88 -23.16 4.65
N GLN A 97 -7.31 -23.35 5.90
CA GLN A 97 -8.71 -23.50 6.26
C GLN A 97 -9.53 -22.26 5.86
N GLU A 98 -9.06 -21.06 6.18
CA GLU A 98 -9.77 -19.84 5.81
C GLU A 98 -9.88 -19.66 4.28
N LYS A 99 -8.84 -20.01 3.53
CA LYS A 99 -8.90 -20.03 2.05
C LYS A 99 -9.93 -21.04 1.53
N SER A 100 -9.99 -22.25 2.11
CA SER A 100 -10.97 -23.26 1.73
C SER A 100 -12.41 -22.83 2.04
N GLU A 101 -12.66 -22.21 3.19
CA GLU A 101 -13.97 -21.69 3.55
C GLU A 101 -14.39 -20.52 2.65
N ARG A 102 -13.46 -19.62 2.29
CA ARG A 102 -13.71 -18.53 1.34
C ARG A 102 -14.01 -19.06 -0.06
N ALA A 103 -13.30 -20.10 -0.50
CA ALA A 103 -13.56 -20.77 -1.77
C ALA A 103 -14.94 -21.45 -1.78
N GLN A 104 -15.30 -22.17 -0.71
CA GLN A 104 -16.64 -22.76 -0.57
C GLN A 104 -17.74 -21.70 -0.57
N LYS A 105 -17.58 -20.60 0.17
CA LYS A 105 -18.54 -19.49 0.18
C LYS A 105 -18.65 -18.79 -1.19
N LYS A 106 -17.55 -18.69 -1.94
CA LYS A 106 -17.58 -18.17 -3.32
C LYS A 106 -18.32 -19.13 -4.26
N ALA A 107 -18.04 -20.43 -4.16
CA ALA A 107 -18.73 -21.46 -4.95
C ALA A 107 -20.24 -21.51 -4.64
N GLU A 108 -20.62 -21.42 -3.37
CA GLU A 108 -22.03 -21.40 -2.94
C GLU A 108 -22.74 -20.12 -3.41
N LYS A 109 -22.06 -18.96 -3.38
CA LYS A 109 -22.59 -17.71 -3.94
C LYS A 109 -22.73 -17.77 -5.46
N ALA A 110 -21.77 -18.35 -6.17
CA ALA A 110 -21.83 -18.54 -7.62
C ALA A 110 -22.98 -19.48 -8.02
N ALA A 111 -23.09 -20.64 -7.36
CA ALA A 111 -24.19 -21.57 -7.55
C ALA A 111 -25.57 -20.94 -7.23
N ARG A 112 -25.64 -20.12 -6.18
CA ARG A 112 -26.86 -19.35 -5.87
C ARG A 112 -27.16 -18.31 -6.95
N HIS A 113 -26.16 -17.61 -7.46
CA HIS A 113 -26.36 -16.62 -8.52
C HIS A 113 -26.85 -17.26 -9.82
N GLU A 114 -26.31 -18.43 -10.16
CA GLU A 114 -26.71 -19.22 -11.33
C GLU A 114 -28.15 -19.76 -11.20
N MET A 115 -28.52 -20.30 -10.03
CA MET A 115 -29.92 -20.68 -9.75
C MET A 115 -30.89 -19.48 -9.79
N LEU A 116 -30.45 -18.30 -9.34
CA LEU A 116 -31.27 -17.08 -9.36
C LEU A 116 -31.39 -16.47 -10.76
N ALA A 117 -30.42 -16.69 -11.64
CA ALA A 117 -30.46 -16.26 -13.04
C ALA A 117 -31.45 -17.10 -13.87
N ALA A 118 -31.68 -18.36 -13.49
CA ALA A 118 -32.65 -19.26 -14.13
C ALA A 118 -34.07 -19.20 -13.51
N GLU A 119 -34.30 -18.35 -12.51
CA GLU A 119 -35.56 -18.26 -11.75
C GLU A 119 -36.64 -17.46 -12.51
N SER A 120 -37.85 -18.01 -12.66
CA SER A 120 -38.97 -17.28 -13.29
C SER A 120 -39.45 -16.12 -12.42
N ALA A 121 -40.08 -15.10 -13.02
CA ALA A 121 -40.57 -13.94 -12.28
C ALA A 121 -41.62 -14.28 -11.19
N ALA A 122 -42.38 -15.36 -11.38
CA ALA A 122 -43.35 -15.86 -10.39
C ALA A 122 -42.65 -16.52 -9.19
N ASP A 123 -41.61 -17.31 -9.44
CA ASP A 123 -40.83 -18.00 -8.41
C ASP A 123 -40.05 -17.00 -7.55
N LYS A 124 -39.47 -15.97 -8.19
CA LYS A 124 -38.79 -14.86 -7.50
C LYS A 124 -39.70 -14.14 -6.51
N LYS A 125 -40.98 -13.90 -6.87
CA LYS A 125 -41.96 -13.25 -5.99
C LYS A 125 -42.34 -14.15 -4.80
N ALA A 126 -42.50 -15.45 -5.04
CA ALA A 126 -42.80 -16.44 -3.99
C ALA A 126 -41.63 -16.59 -2.99
N ARG A 127 -40.39 -16.60 -3.47
CA ARG A 127 -39.18 -16.66 -2.63
C ARG A 127 -39.03 -15.41 -1.75
N LEU A 128 -39.16 -14.21 -2.33
CA LEU A 128 -39.09 -12.96 -1.56
C LEU A 128 -40.18 -12.87 -0.49
N ALA A 129 -41.39 -13.38 -0.77
CA ALA A 129 -42.45 -13.46 0.22
C ALA A 129 -42.11 -14.44 1.36
N ARG A 130 -41.49 -15.59 1.06
CA ARG A 130 -41.04 -16.57 2.06
C ARG A 130 -39.88 -16.04 2.89
N GLU A 131 -38.86 -15.45 2.28
CA GLU A 131 -37.74 -14.80 2.98
C GLU A 131 -38.21 -13.67 3.90
N LYS A 132 -39.20 -12.87 3.48
CA LYS A 132 -39.80 -11.82 4.32
C LYS A 132 -40.52 -12.41 5.54
N ARG A 133 -41.26 -13.51 5.36
CA ARG A 133 -41.94 -14.23 6.47
C ARG A 133 -40.94 -14.84 7.45
N GLU A 134 -39.89 -15.49 6.96
CA GLU A 134 -38.82 -16.06 7.79
C GLU A 134 -38.05 -15.00 8.56
N ARG A 135 -37.74 -13.86 7.91
CA ARG A 135 -37.07 -12.73 8.57
C ARG A 135 -37.93 -12.13 9.69
N LEU A 136 -39.24 -12.02 9.48
CA LEU A 136 -40.19 -11.61 10.51
C LEU A 136 -40.26 -12.63 11.66
N ALA A 137 -40.34 -13.91 11.36
CA ALA A 137 -40.35 -14.98 12.37
C ALA A 137 -39.06 -14.99 13.21
N LYS A 138 -37.90 -14.84 12.57
CA LYS A 138 -36.59 -14.76 13.26
C LYS A 138 -36.46 -13.50 14.12
N LYS A 139 -37.07 -12.38 13.70
CA LYS A 139 -37.14 -11.15 14.50
C LYS A 139 -38.03 -11.34 15.73
N GLN A 140 -39.15 -12.04 15.59
CA GLN A 140 -40.05 -12.38 16.70
C GLN A 140 -39.39 -13.35 17.69
N GLN A 141 -38.73 -14.42 17.22
CA GLN A 141 -37.98 -15.33 18.08
C GLN A 141 -36.87 -14.62 18.86
N ARG A 142 -36.13 -13.70 18.22
CA ARG A 142 -35.11 -12.90 18.92
C ARG A 142 -35.71 -11.94 19.95
N ALA A 143 -36.89 -11.40 19.69
CA ALA A 143 -37.60 -10.56 20.66
C ALA A 143 -38.07 -11.40 21.87
N GLN A 144 -38.65 -12.57 21.63
CA GLN A 144 -39.06 -13.52 22.67
C GLN A 144 -37.89 -14.00 23.52
N ALA A 145 -36.78 -14.40 22.89
CA ALA A 145 -35.57 -14.82 23.61
C ALA A 145 -34.96 -13.70 24.47
N LYS A 146 -35.03 -12.44 24.01
CA LYS A 146 -34.62 -11.28 24.81
C LYS A 146 -35.55 -11.06 26.01
N GLU A 147 -36.85 -11.26 25.84
CA GLU A 147 -37.83 -11.10 26.91
C GLU A 147 -37.71 -12.22 27.96
N GLU A 148 -37.50 -13.46 27.53
CA GLU A 148 -37.22 -14.61 28.41
C GLU A 148 -35.92 -14.42 29.18
N ALA A 149 -34.83 -14.02 28.52
CA ALA A 149 -33.57 -13.72 29.18
C ALA A 149 -33.70 -12.58 30.22
N LEU A 150 -34.56 -11.60 29.96
CA LEU A 150 -34.86 -10.54 30.92
C LEU A 150 -35.64 -11.07 32.13
N ARG A 151 -36.64 -11.95 31.91
CA ARG A 151 -37.40 -12.61 32.99
C ARG A 151 -36.52 -13.50 33.84
N GLU A 152 -35.68 -14.34 33.24
CA GLU A 152 -34.70 -15.17 33.96
C GLU A 152 -33.76 -14.31 34.82
N LYS A 153 -33.29 -13.18 34.28
CA LYS A 153 -32.44 -12.24 35.03
C LYS A 153 -33.17 -11.59 36.21
N GLN A 154 -34.47 -11.31 36.07
CA GLN A 154 -35.30 -10.79 37.17
C GLN A 154 -35.59 -11.84 38.23
N GLU A 155 -35.88 -13.08 37.86
CA GLU A 155 -36.06 -14.19 38.79
C GLU A 155 -34.77 -14.54 39.52
N ALA A 156 -33.64 -14.57 38.82
CA ALA A 156 -32.33 -14.77 39.43
C ALA A 156 -32.01 -13.68 40.46
N ARG A 157 -32.38 -12.42 40.19
CA ARG A 157 -32.28 -11.31 41.15
C ARG A 157 -33.17 -11.50 42.37
N LYS A 158 -34.42 -11.94 42.20
CA LYS A 158 -35.35 -12.23 43.31
C LYS A 158 -34.84 -13.40 44.17
N LYS A 159 -34.45 -14.52 43.56
CA LYS A 159 -33.86 -15.67 44.26
C LYS A 159 -32.56 -15.31 44.99
N ALA A 160 -31.73 -14.43 44.43
CA ALA A 160 -30.53 -13.93 45.09
C ALA A 160 -30.87 -13.03 46.31
N HIS A 161 -31.93 -12.22 46.21
CA HIS A 161 -32.41 -11.39 47.30
C HIS A 161 -33.02 -12.24 48.44
N GLU A 162 -33.82 -13.25 48.12
CA GLU A 162 -34.37 -14.20 49.09
C GLU A 162 -33.29 -15.04 49.77
N LYS A 163 -32.28 -15.52 49.04
CA LYS A 163 -31.12 -16.21 49.63
C LYS A 163 -30.34 -15.29 50.57
N ARG A 164 -30.19 -14.01 50.23
CA ARG A 164 -29.57 -13.01 51.12
C ARG A 164 -30.42 -12.75 52.37
N ALA A 165 -31.74 -12.68 52.26
CA ALA A 165 -32.65 -12.53 53.40
C ALA A 165 -32.64 -13.76 54.32
N ALA A 166 -32.70 -14.97 53.75
CA ALA A 166 -32.62 -16.24 54.50
C ALA A 166 -31.25 -16.42 55.20
N SER A 167 -30.16 -15.93 54.60
CA SER A 167 -28.82 -15.93 55.21
C SER A 167 -28.67 -14.94 56.37
N ARG A 168 -29.50 -13.89 56.43
CA ARG A 168 -29.57 -12.94 57.55
C ARG A 168 -30.38 -13.49 58.72
N GLY A 169 -31.40 -14.32 58.46
CA GLY A 169 -32.18 -15.00 59.51
C GLY A 169 -31.45 -16.16 60.22
N LYS A 170 -30.48 -16.80 59.56
CA LYS A 170 -29.71 -17.94 60.13
C LYS A 170 -28.43 -17.55 60.89
N LYS A 171 -28.18 -16.27 61.13
CA LYS A 171 -27.00 -15.76 61.88
C LYS A 171 -27.29 -15.39 63.33
N ARG A 172 -28.26 -16.07 63.95
CA ARG A 172 -28.49 -16.06 65.39
C ARG A 172 -28.60 -17.50 65.86
N ASP A 173 -27.45 -18.16 65.98
CA ASP A 173 -27.16 -19.15 67.04
C ASP A 173 -25.85 -19.93 66.78
N GLY A 174 -24.98 -19.89 67.80
CA GLY A 174 -24.14 -21.01 68.25
C GLY A 174 -23.03 -21.57 67.36
N LYS A 175 -21.79 -21.08 67.54
CA LYS A 175 -20.69 -21.78 68.26
C LYS A 175 -19.30 -21.34 67.75
N LYS A 176 -18.43 -21.11 68.74
CA LYS A 176 -17.03 -20.73 68.68
C LYS A 176 -16.19 -21.70 67.82
N ARG A 177 -15.42 -21.17 66.86
CA ARG A 177 -14.16 -21.78 66.38
C ARG A 177 -13.13 -20.67 66.10
N ALA A 178 -11.88 -20.94 66.48
CA ALA A 178 -10.74 -20.03 66.52
C ALA A 178 -10.33 -19.47 65.13
N PRO A 179 -9.64 -18.31 65.07
CA PRO A 179 -9.33 -17.63 63.81
C PRO A 179 -8.14 -18.31 63.12
N GLY A 180 -8.37 -18.92 61.96
CA GLY A 180 -7.32 -19.41 61.08
C GLY A 180 -6.86 -18.32 60.10
N ILE A 181 -5.55 -18.11 60.01
CA ILE A 181 -4.86 -17.14 59.13
C ILE A 181 -5.23 -17.26 57.63
N GLY A 182 -5.82 -18.39 57.20
CA GLY A 182 -6.23 -18.64 55.82
C GLY A 182 -7.38 -17.77 55.29
N GLY A 183 -8.23 -17.19 56.15
CA GLY A 183 -9.37 -16.37 55.71
C GLY A 183 -8.96 -15.04 55.08
N TRP A 184 -7.89 -14.42 55.57
CA TRP A 184 -7.40 -13.15 55.02
C TRP A 184 -6.64 -13.37 53.70
N ILE A 185 -5.87 -14.45 53.60
CA ILE A 185 -5.18 -14.83 52.36
C ILE A 185 -6.20 -15.11 51.24
N ALA A 186 -7.26 -15.87 51.52
CA ALA A 186 -8.32 -16.14 50.54
C ALA A 186 -9.07 -14.86 50.12
N ALA A 187 -9.32 -13.93 51.04
CA ALA A 187 -9.96 -12.65 50.72
C ALA A 187 -9.08 -11.77 49.81
N VAL A 188 -7.78 -11.70 50.08
CA VAL A 188 -6.81 -10.95 49.26
C VAL A 188 -6.64 -11.60 47.87
N SER A 189 -6.63 -12.94 47.79
CA SER A 189 -6.58 -13.65 46.51
C SER A 189 -7.81 -13.39 45.63
N VAL A 190 -9.01 -13.40 46.23
CA VAL A 190 -10.26 -13.13 45.49
C VAL A 190 -10.34 -11.67 45.07
N LEU A 191 -9.91 -10.74 45.92
CA LEU A 191 -9.85 -9.32 45.58
C LEU A 191 -8.85 -9.05 44.45
N GLY A 192 -7.66 -9.66 44.52
CA GLY A 192 -6.64 -9.56 43.47
C GLY A 192 -7.12 -10.12 42.13
N ALA A 193 -7.82 -11.26 42.13
CA ALA A 193 -8.41 -11.84 40.93
C ALA A 193 -9.53 -10.96 40.35
N ALA A 194 -10.37 -10.36 41.19
CA ALA A 194 -11.42 -9.43 40.77
C ALA A 194 -10.85 -8.13 40.18
N CYS A 195 -9.79 -7.58 40.78
CA CYS A 195 -9.09 -6.40 40.25
C CYS A 195 -8.41 -6.70 38.91
N LEU A 196 -7.79 -7.88 38.75
CA LEU A 196 -7.22 -8.32 37.47
C LEU A 196 -8.30 -8.51 36.38
N ALA A 197 -9.46 -9.08 36.74
CA ALA A 197 -10.58 -9.22 35.82
C ALA A 197 -11.17 -7.86 35.40
N LEU A 198 -11.27 -6.90 36.33
CA LEU A 198 -11.71 -5.54 36.01
C LEU A 198 -10.68 -4.79 35.18
N ALA A 199 -9.40 -4.88 35.52
CA ALA A 199 -8.31 -4.28 34.75
C ALA A 199 -8.31 -4.81 33.32
N THR A 200 -8.41 -6.14 33.12
CA THR A 200 -8.48 -6.73 31.78
C THR A 200 -9.72 -6.31 31.00
N VAL A 201 -10.90 -6.21 31.62
CA VAL A 201 -12.12 -5.71 30.95
C VAL A 201 -12.00 -4.24 30.57
N VAL A 202 -11.45 -3.39 31.46
CA VAL A 202 -11.22 -1.96 31.17
C VAL A 202 -10.18 -1.80 30.08
N THR A 203 -9.07 -2.54 30.13
CA THR A 203 -8.00 -2.50 29.13
C THR A 203 -8.48 -3.02 27.77
N VAL A 204 -9.21 -4.15 27.72
CA VAL A 204 -9.80 -4.64 26.46
C VAL A 204 -10.89 -3.68 25.97
N GLY A 205 -11.66 -3.07 26.87
CA GLY A 205 -12.63 -2.03 26.54
C GLY A 205 -11.98 -0.78 25.94
N SER A 206 -10.87 -0.31 26.52
CA SER A 206 -10.12 0.84 26.00
C SER A 206 -9.45 0.54 24.68
N PHE A 207 -8.89 -0.67 24.49
CA PHE A 207 -8.36 -1.11 23.20
C PHE A 207 -9.45 -1.20 22.13
N ARG A 208 -10.63 -1.76 22.46
CA ARG A 208 -11.76 -1.78 21.51
C ARG A 208 -12.31 -0.40 21.19
N MET A 209 -12.39 0.50 22.17
CA MET A 209 -12.85 1.87 21.92
C MET A 209 -11.85 2.66 21.09
N SER A 210 -10.55 2.49 21.33
CA SER A 210 -9.50 3.11 20.49
C SER A 210 -9.46 2.52 19.08
N ASP A 211 -9.59 1.20 18.91
CA ASP A 211 -9.71 0.56 17.60
C ASP A 211 -10.96 1.03 16.83
N MET A 212 -12.11 1.15 17.52
CA MET A 212 -13.35 1.66 16.93
C MET A 212 -13.26 3.15 16.56
N ALA A 213 -12.64 3.97 17.42
CA ALA A 213 -12.39 5.38 17.13
C ALA A 213 -11.43 5.54 15.94
N MET A 214 -10.39 4.71 15.85
CA MET A 214 -9.43 4.72 14.75
C MET A 214 -10.06 4.24 13.43
N GLN A 215 -10.94 3.23 13.47
CA GLN A 215 -11.72 2.81 12.30
C GLN A 215 -12.70 3.91 11.85
N SER A 216 -13.34 4.60 12.79
CA SER A 216 -14.23 5.72 12.49
C SER A 216 -13.48 6.90 11.87
N ALA A 217 -12.35 7.30 12.46
CA ALA A 217 -11.48 8.37 11.96
C ALA A 217 -10.96 8.09 10.55
N ASN A 218 -10.56 6.84 10.27
CA ASN A 218 -10.15 6.42 8.92
C ASN A 218 -11.31 6.45 7.92
N GLY A 219 -12.52 6.07 8.34
CA GLY A 219 -13.72 6.15 7.51
C GLY A 219 -14.09 7.60 7.15
N TYR A 220 -14.00 8.51 8.11
CA TYR A 220 -14.28 9.93 7.90
C TYR A 220 -13.27 10.61 6.99
N ARG A 221 -11.98 10.28 7.17
CA ARG A 221 -10.92 10.78 6.29
C ARG A 221 -11.08 10.25 4.85
N ALA A 222 -11.55 9.01 4.69
CA ALA A 222 -11.88 8.47 3.37
C ALA A 222 -13.03 9.25 2.69
N THR A 223 -14.08 9.62 3.44
CA THR A 223 -15.16 10.46 2.90
C THR A 223 -14.67 11.84 2.43
N LEU A 224 -13.76 12.47 3.19
CA LEU A 224 -13.18 13.75 2.76
C LEU A 224 -12.35 13.60 1.48
N TYR A 225 -11.52 12.56 1.38
CA TYR A 225 -10.77 12.28 0.15
C TYR A 225 -11.69 11.92 -1.04
N GLU A 226 -12.80 11.21 -0.81
CA GLU A 226 -13.83 10.94 -1.82
C GLU A 226 -14.40 12.26 -2.36
N LEU A 227 -14.67 13.26 -1.50
CA LEU A 227 -15.14 14.58 -1.93
C LEU A 227 -14.11 15.39 -2.69
N VAL A 228 -12.85 15.37 -2.24
CA VAL A 228 -11.75 16.01 -2.96
C VAL A 228 -11.63 15.44 -4.37
N SER A 229 -11.52 14.12 -4.47
CA SER A 229 -11.38 13.42 -5.75
C SER A 229 -12.56 13.68 -6.69
N VAL A 230 -13.80 13.53 -6.23
CA VAL A 230 -14.98 13.80 -7.08
C VAL A 230 -15.07 15.29 -7.47
N SER A 231 -14.62 16.21 -6.61
CA SER A 231 -14.57 17.64 -6.94
C SER A 231 -13.48 17.96 -7.96
N GLU A 232 -12.36 17.25 -7.92
CA GLU A 232 -11.28 17.36 -8.91
C GLU A 232 -11.71 16.82 -10.27
N ASP A 233 -12.36 15.65 -10.31
CA ASP A 233 -12.93 15.05 -11.52
C ASP A 233 -13.97 16.01 -12.15
N MET A 234 -14.86 16.56 -11.33
CA MET A 234 -15.86 17.52 -11.82
C MET A 234 -15.22 18.82 -12.33
N ASP A 235 -14.14 19.29 -11.69
CA ASP A 235 -13.38 20.48 -12.13
C ASP A 235 -12.81 20.26 -13.52
N ASP A 236 -12.21 19.10 -13.73
CA ASP A 236 -11.61 18.73 -14.99
C ASP A 236 -12.64 18.58 -16.11
N ASN A 237 -13.74 17.87 -15.82
CA ASN A 237 -14.84 17.73 -16.76
C ASN A 237 -15.43 19.09 -17.15
N PHE A 238 -15.56 20.02 -16.21
CA PHE A 238 -15.97 21.39 -16.50
C PHE A 238 -14.94 22.15 -17.33
N ALA A 239 -13.65 22.00 -17.05
CA ALA A 239 -12.59 22.66 -17.81
C ALA A 239 -12.63 22.24 -19.28
N LYS A 240 -12.71 20.94 -19.56
CA LYS A 240 -12.89 20.40 -20.92
C LYS A 240 -14.18 20.89 -21.56
N LEU A 241 -15.29 20.89 -20.82
CA LEU A 241 -16.59 21.31 -21.34
C LEU A 241 -16.61 22.77 -21.80
N ARG A 242 -15.91 23.68 -21.08
CA ARG A 242 -15.80 25.10 -21.46
C ARG A 242 -15.19 25.33 -22.84
N VAL A 243 -14.26 24.47 -23.24
CA VAL A 243 -13.52 24.58 -24.51
C VAL A 243 -14.04 23.63 -25.60
N SER A 244 -14.98 22.76 -25.26
CA SER A 244 -15.55 21.78 -26.18
C SER A 244 -16.53 22.38 -27.19
N SER A 245 -16.54 21.80 -28.39
CA SER A 245 -17.41 22.19 -29.51
C SER A 245 -18.24 21.02 -30.06
N GLY A 246 -17.82 19.77 -29.84
CA GLY A 246 -18.45 18.57 -30.36
C GLY A 246 -19.64 18.12 -29.53
N ALA A 247 -20.82 17.93 -30.15
CA ALA A 247 -22.01 17.48 -29.44
C ALA A 247 -21.87 16.06 -28.83
N GLY A 248 -21.04 15.20 -29.42
CA GLY A 248 -20.69 13.90 -28.87
C GLY A 248 -19.93 14.03 -27.54
N GLU A 249 -18.81 14.74 -27.57
CA GLU A 249 -17.95 14.94 -26.41
C GLU A 249 -18.63 15.76 -25.31
N GLN A 250 -19.36 16.81 -25.66
CA GLN A 250 -20.18 17.57 -24.72
C GLN A 250 -21.18 16.68 -23.98
N ARG A 251 -21.81 15.71 -24.65
CA ARG A 251 -22.72 14.76 -23.99
C ARG A 251 -21.98 13.79 -23.07
N ALA A 252 -20.78 13.36 -23.42
CA ALA A 252 -19.96 12.53 -22.56
C ALA A 252 -19.57 13.30 -21.29
N LEU A 253 -18.95 14.47 -21.43
CA LEU A 253 -18.53 15.33 -20.31
C LEU A 253 -19.70 15.71 -19.39
N LEU A 254 -20.84 16.10 -19.94
CA LEU A 254 -22.02 16.41 -19.12
C LEU A 254 -22.61 15.17 -18.41
N THR A 255 -22.39 13.97 -18.94
CA THR A 255 -22.79 12.71 -18.27
C THR A 255 -21.86 12.43 -17.09
N GLU A 256 -20.55 12.61 -17.26
CA GLU A 256 -19.59 12.51 -16.16
C GLU A 256 -19.89 13.53 -15.07
N ILE A 257 -20.07 14.82 -15.40
CA ILE A 257 -20.46 15.87 -14.42
C ILE A 257 -21.75 15.50 -13.68
N LEU A 258 -22.71 14.86 -14.35
CA LEU A 258 -23.95 14.40 -13.72
C LEU A 258 -23.69 13.26 -12.72
N VAL A 259 -22.79 12.33 -13.05
CA VAL A 259 -22.35 11.26 -12.15
C VAL A 259 -21.57 11.84 -10.97
N ASP A 260 -20.60 12.72 -11.23
CA ASP A 260 -19.79 13.41 -10.21
C ASP A 260 -20.68 14.16 -9.23
N SER A 261 -21.68 14.89 -9.74
CA SER A 261 -22.67 15.57 -8.90
C SER A 261 -23.41 14.60 -7.97
N ALA A 262 -23.79 13.42 -8.47
CA ALA A 262 -24.48 12.43 -7.65
C ALA A 262 -23.56 11.78 -6.60
N LEU A 263 -22.30 11.54 -6.95
CA LEU A 263 -21.28 11.04 -6.03
C LEU A 263 -20.97 12.06 -4.93
N MET A 264 -20.81 13.33 -5.32
CA MET A 264 -20.55 14.43 -4.41
C MET A 264 -21.72 14.62 -3.43
N GLU A 265 -22.98 14.57 -3.92
CA GLU A 265 -24.16 14.61 -3.06
C GLU A 265 -24.15 13.46 -2.04
N SER A 266 -23.85 12.24 -2.49
CA SER A 266 -23.78 11.06 -1.61
C SER A 266 -22.66 11.17 -0.57
N ALA A 267 -21.55 11.83 -0.89
CA ALA A 267 -20.45 12.03 0.04
C ALA A 267 -20.73 13.18 1.01
N ILE A 268 -21.40 14.26 0.58
CA ILE A 268 -21.89 15.35 1.45
C ILE A 268 -22.86 14.83 2.49
N GLU A 269 -23.79 13.92 2.12
CA GLU A 269 -24.73 13.29 3.07
C GLU A 269 -24.04 12.56 4.23
N LYS A 270 -22.77 12.17 4.06
CA LYS A 270 -21.96 11.51 5.10
C LYS A 270 -21.21 12.50 5.99
N ILE A 271 -21.18 13.80 5.67
CA ILE A 271 -20.54 14.83 6.49
C ILE A 271 -21.53 15.40 7.51
N PRO A 272 -21.19 15.41 8.82
CA PRO A 272 -22.02 16.04 9.85
C PRO A 272 -21.81 17.55 9.91
N VAL A 273 -22.19 18.27 8.84
CA VAL A 273 -22.30 19.73 8.83
C VAL A 273 -23.63 20.19 9.43
N ASP A 274 -23.69 21.42 9.93
CA ASP A 274 -24.96 22.03 10.32
C ASP A 274 -25.90 22.16 9.10
N ALA A 275 -27.20 22.26 9.38
CA ALA A 275 -28.23 22.27 8.34
C ALA A 275 -28.10 23.47 7.37
N ALA A 276 -27.47 24.57 7.78
CA ALA A 276 -27.29 25.75 6.92
C ALA A 276 -26.13 25.55 5.93
N THR A 277 -25.01 25.04 6.40
CA THR A 277 -23.78 24.78 5.63
C THR A 277 -23.97 23.63 4.63
N GLY A 278 -24.62 22.55 5.06
CA GLY A 278 -24.97 21.45 4.15
C GLY A 278 -25.92 21.89 3.03
N THR A 279 -26.68 22.96 3.22
CA THR A 279 -27.63 23.46 2.21
C THR A 279 -26.92 24.13 1.04
N ASP A 280 -25.81 24.84 1.23
CA ASP A 280 -25.17 25.59 0.15
C ASP A 280 -24.38 24.70 -0.82
N ILE A 281 -23.56 23.77 -0.30
CA ILE A 281 -22.83 22.80 -1.14
C ILE A 281 -23.82 21.84 -1.82
N SER A 282 -24.80 21.30 -1.09
CA SER A 282 -25.85 20.46 -1.68
C SER A 282 -26.67 21.23 -2.73
N SER A 283 -26.98 22.51 -2.51
CA SER A 283 -27.69 23.34 -3.51
C SER A 283 -26.84 23.54 -4.77
N PHE A 284 -25.55 23.82 -4.62
CA PHE A 284 -24.61 23.91 -5.74
C PHE A 284 -24.57 22.59 -6.52
N VAL A 285 -24.33 21.47 -5.84
CA VAL A 285 -24.25 20.13 -6.46
C VAL A 285 -25.55 19.75 -7.16
N ASN A 286 -26.69 19.98 -6.52
CA ASN A 286 -28.00 19.74 -7.11
C ASN A 286 -28.24 20.63 -8.35
N ARG A 287 -27.85 21.90 -8.28
CA ARG A 287 -27.93 22.82 -9.42
C ARG A 287 -27.05 22.37 -10.57
N THR A 288 -25.82 21.95 -10.28
CA THR A 288 -24.89 21.39 -11.27
C THR A 288 -25.50 20.18 -11.96
N GLY A 289 -26.00 19.20 -11.19
CA GLY A 289 -26.67 18.02 -11.74
C GLY A 289 -27.94 18.33 -12.55
N MET A 290 -28.70 19.37 -12.17
CA MET A 290 -29.86 19.84 -12.96
C MET A 290 -29.45 20.50 -14.27
N CYS A 291 -28.44 21.37 -14.23
CA CYS A 291 -27.88 22.04 -15.40
C CYS A 291 -27.31 21.01 -16.39
N ALA A 292 -26.54 20.05 -15.89
CA ALA A 292 -26.01 18.95 -16.69
C ALA A 292 -27.13 18.16 -17.39
N ARG A 293 -28.17 17.74 -16.65
CA ARG A 293 -29.36 17.07 -17.22
C ARG A 293 -30.09 17.91 -18.28
N HIS A 294 -30.22 19.21 -18.07
CA HIS A 294 -30.86 20.10 -19.02
C HIS A 294 -30.08 20.18 -20.34
N MET A 295 -28.77 20.45 -20.25
CA MET A 295 -27.88 20.54 -21.40
C MET A 295 -27.78 19.20 -22.15
N LEU A 296 -27.70 18.08 -21.43
CA LEU A 296 -27.75 16.74 -22.03
C LEU A 296 -29.00 16.49 -22.87
N ARG A 297 -30.18 16.84 -22.35
CA ARG A 297 -31.44 16.66 -23.09
C ARG A 297 -31.47 17.51 -24.37
N LYS A 298 -30.96 18.74 -24.29
CA LYS A 298 -30.87 19.64 -25.44
C LYS A 298 -29.96 19.09 -26.52
N LEU A 299 -28.75 18.63 -26.15
CA LEU A 299 -27.82 17.99 -27.08
C LEU A 299 -28.37 16.67 -27.64
N ALA A 300 -29.05 15.88 -26.81
CA ALA A 300 -29.69 14.63 -27.25
C ALA A 300 -30.83 14.87 -28.28
N SER A 301 -31.48 16.04 -28.24
CA SER A 301 -32.45 16.47 -29.26
C SER A 301 -31.82 17.07 -30.53
N GLY A 302 -30.49 17.04 -30.67
CA GLY A 302 -29.77 17.62 -31.81
C GLY A 302 -29.58 19.13 -31.74
N GLY A 303 -29.84 19.76 -30.59
CA GLY A 303 -29.52 21.17 -30.36
C GLY A 303 -28.04 21.38 -30.02
N SER A 304 -27.63 22.64 -29.89
CA SER A 304 -26.29 23.06 -29.43
C SER A 304 -26.36 23.84 -28.12
N LEU A 305 -25.23 23.93 -27.42
CA LEU A 305 -25.10 24.82 -26.26
C LEU A 305 -25.10 26.28 -26.72
N SER A 306 -25.91 27.08 -26.07
CA SER A 306 -26.01 28.53 -26.27
C SER A 306 -24.94 29.27 -25.48
N GLU A 307 -24.65 30.50 -25.88
CA GLU A 307 -23.71 31.39 -25.15
C GLU A 307 -24.09 31.53 -23.66
N ARG A 308 -25.39 31.58 -23.35
CA ARG A 308 -25.88 31.63 -21.96
C ARG A 308 -25.56 30.35 -21.18
N GLU A 309 -25.65 29.19 -21.82
CA GLU A 309 -25.27 27.92 -21.20
C GLU A 309 -23.74 27.82 -21.06
N GLN A 310 -22.97 28.35 -22.01
CA GLN A 310 -21.51 28.45 -21.90
C GLN A 310 -21.08 29.34 -20.74
N GLN A 311 -21.73 30.50 -20.56
CA GLN A 311 -21.52 31.37 -19.38
C GLN A 311 -21.90 30.66 -18.07
N LEU A 312 -22.97 29.86 -18.08
CA LEU A 312 -23.36 29.06 -16.93
C LEU A 312 -22.32 27.97 -16.62
N ILE A 313 -21.77 27.30 -17.63
CA ILE A 313 -20.67 26.33 -17.47
C ILE A 313 -19.45 27.02 -16.87
N ALA A 314 -19.06 28.20 -17.35
CA ALA A 314 -17.95 28.97 -16.80
C ALA A 314 -18.19 29.33 -15.32
N TYR A 315 -19.39 29.77 -14.96
CA TYR A 315 -19.76 30.03 -13.57
C TYR A 315 -19.69 28.78 -12.69
N LEU A 316 -20.19 27.63 -13.16
CA LEU A 316 -20.15 26.38 -12.41
C LEU A 316 -18.72 25.87 -12.25
N TYR A 317 -17.88 26.01 -13.28
CA TYR A 317 -16.44 25.74 -13.22
C TYR A 317 -15.77 26.57 -12.12
N GLU A 318 -15.92 27.90 -12.17
CA GLU A 318 -15.29 28.80 -11.17
C GLU A 318 -15.77 28.52 -9.74
N THR A 319 -17.01 28.08 -9.59
CA THR A 319 -17.58 27.72 -8.28
C THR A 319 -17.01 26.39 -7.80
N ASN A 320 -16.92 25.38 -8.67
CA ASN A 320 -16.31 24.09 -8.33
C ASN A 320 -14.81 24.21 -8.06
N ALA A 321 -14.07 25.01 -8.84
CA ALA A 321 -12.64 25.22 -8.64
C ALA A 321 -12.33 25.78 -7.25
N ARG A 322 -13.16 26.70 -6.75
CA ARG A 322 -13.06 27.23 -5.37
C ARG A 322 -13.36 26.15 -4.33
N LEU A 323 -14.45 25.41 -4.49
CA LEU A 323 -14.82 24.29 -3.62
C LEU A 323 -13.68 23.25 -3.56
N CYS A 324 -13.13 22.88 -4.71
CA CYS A 324 -12.04 21.92 -4.84
C CYS A 324 -10.78 22.39 -4.09
N ALA A 325 -10.40 23.66 -4.23
CA ALA A 325 -9.25 24.24 -3.53
C ALA A 325 -9.42 24.19 -2.00
N GLU A 326 -10.61 24.51 -1.50
CA GLU A 326 -10.91 24.51 -0.06
C GLU A 326 -10.99 23.10 0.52
N LEU A 327 -11.56 22.14 -0.22
CA LEU A 327 -11.55 20.73 0.18
C LEU A 327 -10.13 20.17 0.24
N ASN A 328 -9.27 20.55 -0.72
CA ASN A 328 -7.86 20.18 -0.75
C ASN A 328 -7.08 20.78 0.44
N ASP A 329 -7.26 22.07 0.72
CA ASP A 329 -6.66 22.73 1.89
C ASP A 329 -7.05 22.00 3.18
N LEU A 330 -8.33 21.66 3.32
CA LEU A 330 -8.82 20.93 4.46
C LEU A 330 -8.16 19.55 4.58
N ALA A 331 -8.04 18.81 3.48
CA ALA A 331 -7.46 17.48 3.46
C ALA A 331 -5.95 17.47 3.78
N LEU A 332 -5.22 18.51 3.38
CA LEU A 332 -3.77 18.64 3.57
C LEU A 332 -3.39 19.20 4.94
N HIS A 333 -4.12 20.20 5.42
CA HIS A 333 -3.73 21.00 6.58
C HIS A 333 -4.50 20.68 7.86
N THR A 334 -5.48 19.78 7.81
CA THR A 334 -6.24 19.36 9.00
C THR A 334 -5.64 18.08 9.63
N PRO A 335 -5.21 18.11 10.89
CA PRO A 335 -4.77 16.92 11.62
C PRO A 335 -5.87 15.88 11.73
N ALA A 336 -5.51 14.59 11.67
CA ALA A 336 -6.47 13.48 11.75
C ALA A 336 -7.33 13.50 13.03
N GLU A 337 -6.78 14.00 14.14
CA GLU A 337 -7.50 14.13 15.41
C GLU A 337 -8.59 15.21 15.36
N GLU A 338 -8.32 16.33 14.70
CA GLU A 338 -9.27 17.43 14.53
C GLU A 338 -10.40 17.02 13.58
N LEU A 339 -10.06 16.33 12.50
CA LEU A 339 -11.03 15.77 11.56
C LEU A 339 -11.93 14.73 12.24
N ALA A 340 -11.37 13.82 13.05
CA ALA A 340 -12.15 12.85 13.80
C ALA A 340 -13.11 13.52 14.79
N ALA A 341 -12.68 14.58 15.47
CA ALA A 341 -13.53 15.34 16.39
C ALA A 341 -14.73 16.00 15.67
N PHE A 342 -14.49 16.61 14.51
CA PHE A 342 -15.55 17.21 13.69
C PHE A 342 -16.60 16.17 13.27
N PHE A 343 -16.16 15.01 12.76
CA PHE A 343 -17.08 13.96 12.33
C PHE A 343 -17.82 13.26 13.49
N GLU A 344 -17.33 13.38 14.72
CA GLU A 344 -18.06 12.99 15.94
C GLU A 344 -19.13 14.02 16.34
N GLY A 345 -19.29 15.11 15.58
CA GLY A 345 -20.23 16.19 15.84
C GLY A 345 -19.75 17.18 16.90
N LYS A 346 -18.44 17.26 17.16
CA LYS A 346 -17.87 18.26 18.06
C LYS A 346 -17.64 19.56 17.31
N GLU A 347 -17.96 20.68 17.96
CA GLU A 347 -17.65 22.01 17.45
C GLU A 347 -16.13 22.23 17.39
N GLY A 348 -15.65 22.84 16.32
CA GLY A 348 -14.23 23.08 16.08
C GLY A 348 -13.97 23.82 14.76
N GLY A 349 -12.72 24.18 14.50
CA GLY A 349 -12.33 25.00 13.34
C GLY A 349 -12.58 24.35 11.98
N VAL A 350 -12.69 23.03 11.92
CA VAL A 350 -13.07 22.29 10.69
C VAL A 350 -14.50 22.59 10.26
N GLY A 351 -15.45 22.66 11.21
CA GLY A 351 -16.85 22.97 10.90
C GLY A 351 -17.02 24.38 10.37
N THR A 352 -16.35 25.35 11.01
CA THR A 352 -16.31 26.75 10.55
C THR A 352 -15.68 26.88 9.17
N ARG A 353 -14.58 26.17 8.89
CA ARG A 353 -13.96 26.14 7.57
C ARG A 353 -14.88 25.52 6.51
N PHE A 354 -15.63 24.46 6.83
CA PHE A 354 -16.67 23.91 5.95
C PHE A 354 -17.81 24.91 5.69
N SER A 355 -18.19 25.72 6.69
CA SER A 355 -19.19 26.78 6.57
C SER A 355 -18.71 28.01 5.80
N GLU A 356 -17.40 28.23 5.76
CA GLU A 356 -16.75 29.35 5.07
C GLU A 356 -16.30 28.98 3.64
N ILE A 357 -16.59 27.76 3.19
CA ILE A 357 -16.34 27.30 1.81
C ILE A 357 -17.00 28.29 0.83
N GLY A 358 -16.19 29.04 0.09
CA GLY A 358 -16.61 30.11 -0.82
C GLY A 358 -15.71 31.36 -0.88
N GLN A 359 -14.53 31.37 -0.24
CA GLN A 359 -13.66 32.55 -0.15
C GLN A 359 -12.15 32.24 -0.28
N GLY A 360 -11.71 31.61 -1.37
CA GLY A 360 -10.28 31.58 -1.69
C GLY A 360 -9.90 30.69 -2.88
N ALA A 361 -8.69 30.89 -3.41
CA ALA A 361 -8.11 30.10 -4.50
C ALA A 361 -6.64 29.79 -4.20
N VAL A 362 -6.22 28.52 -4.17
CA VAL A 362 -4.82 28.06 -4.26
C VAL A 362 -4.73 26.64 -4.85
N LYS A 363 -3.59 26.39 -5.52
CA LYS A 363 -3.11 25.22 -6.29
C LYS A 363 -3.37 23.82 -5.71
N LYS A 364 -3.72 22.93 -6.63
CA LYS A 364 -3.94 21.48 -6.46
C LYS A 364 -2.63 20.72 -6.20
N PRO A 365 -2.69 19.57 -5.49
CA PRO A 365 -1.63 18.57 -5.50
C PRO A 365 -1.44 18.03 -6.93
N GLU A 366 -0.18 17.81 -7.31
CA GLU A 366 0.18 17.26 -8.61
C GLU A 366 0.07 15.74 -8.54
N GLU A 367 -1.05 15.17 -9.01
CA GLU A 367 -1.11 13.75 -9.32
C GLU A 367 -0.44 13.50 -10.67
N ILE A 368 0.42 12.48 -10.72
CA ILE A 368 1.04 12.01 -11.95
C ILE A 368 -0.05 11.31 -12.78
N GLY A 369 -0.71 12.06 -13.66
CA GLY A 369 -1.64 11.51 -14.64
C GLY A 369 -0.92 10.79 -15.79
N ASP A 370 -1.59 9.77 -16.32
CA ASP A 370 -1.09 8.96 -17.43
C ASP A 370 -1.14 9.71 -18.79
N ALA A 371 -0.39 9.21 -19.77
CA ALA A 371 -0.43 9.72 -21.15
C ALA A 371 -1.83 9.54 -21.79
N PRO A 372 -2.17 10.27 -22.89
CA PRO A 372 -3.49 10.17 -23.49
C PRO A 372 -3.79 8.71 -23.87
N PHE A 373 -5.01 8.26 -23.55
CA PHE A 373 -5.52 6.92 -23.87
C PHE A 373 -4.82 5.74 -23.18
N ALA A 374 -4.01 5.99 -22.15
CA ALA A 374 -3.47 4.92 -21.33
C ALA A 374 -4.60 4.08 -20.70
N GLY A 375 -4.53 2.76 -20.86
CA GLY A 375 -5.52 1.84 -20.27
C GLY A 375 -6.79 1.58 -21.10
N GLU A 376 -6.93 2.19 -22.28
CA GLU A 376 -8.08 1.99 -23.19
C GLU A 376 -8.18 0.55 -23.77
N GLY A 377 -7.18 -0.30 -23.51
CA GLY A 377 -7.23 -1.73 -23.77
C GLY A 377 -7.08 -2.12 -25.24
N ASN A 378 -7.58 -3.30 -25.60
CA ASN A 378 -7.54 -3.84 -26.96
C ASN A 378 -8.60 -3.17 -27.84
N VAL A 379 -8.21 -2.75 -29.04
CA VAL A 379 -9.06 -2.11 -30.03
C VAL A 379 -9.16 -3.02 -31.24
N GLY A 380 -10.38 -3.47 -31.56
CA GLY A 380 -10.58 -4.42 -32.66
C GLY A 380 -9.98 -5.81 -32.39
N ASP A 381 -9.47 -6.44 -33.46
CA ASP A 381 -8.92 -7.80 -33.41
C ASP A 381 -7.52 -7.80 -32.79
N ASN A 382 -7.31 -8.70 -31.84
CA ASN A 382 -6.04 -8.81 -31.13
C ASN A 382 -4.94 -9.38 -32.03
N ALA A 383 -3.91 -8.57 -32.28
CA ALA A 383 -2.84 -8.83 -33.24
C ALA A 383 -1.92 -10.00 -32.85
N ILE A 384 -1.79 -10.34 -31.56
CA ILE A 384 -0.98 -11.49 -31.14
C ILE A 384 -1.75 -12.81 -31.18
N ILE A 385 -3.08 -12.79 -31.28
CA ILE A 385 -3.88 -14.01 -31.39
C ILE A 385 -3.65 -14.63 -32.77
N GLY A 386 -3.15 -15.87 -32.78
CA GLY A 386 -2.83 -16.61 -34.00
C GLY A 386 -1.34 -16.69 -34.32
N ILE A 387 -0.49 -15.92 -33.62
CA ILE A 387 0.97 -16.15 -33.65
C ILE A 387 1.28 -17.43 -32.88
N ALA A 388 2.18 -18.26 -33.42
CA ALA A 388 2.59 -19.51 -32.78
C ALA A 388 3.04 -19.29 -31.33
N GLU A 389 2.58 -20.14 -30.42
CA GLU A 389 3.02 -20.12 -29.02
C GLU A 389 4.44 -20.69 -28.91
N VAL A 390 5.28 -20.05 -28.10
CA VAL A 390 6.62 -20.55 -27.74
C VAL A 390 6.53 -21.42 -26.49
N SER A 391 7.48 -22.33 -26.31
CA SER A 391 7.57 -23.10 -25.07
C SER A 391 8.09 -22.24 -23.91
N ALA A 392 7.91 -22.71 -22.67
CA ALA A 392 8.47 -22.05 -21.50
C ALA A 392 10.01 -22.00 -21.54
N ALA A 393 10.66 -23.03 -22.11
CA ALA A 393 12.12 -23.07 -22.28
C ALA A 393 12.59 -22.01 -23.28
N ASP A 394 11.91 -21.89 -24.43
CA ASP A 394 12.22 -20.84 -25.41
C ASP A 394 11.98 -19.44 -24.83
N ALA A 395 10.92 -19.26 -24.03
CA ALA A 395 10.65 -18.00 -23.35
C ALA A 395 11.72 -17.64 -22.32
N GLU A 396 12.28 -18.63 -21.61
CA GLU A 396 13.40 -18.43 -20.68
C GLU A 396 14.69 -18.03 -21.43
N GLU A 397 14.99 -18.64 -22.57
CA GLU A 397 16.13 -18.24 -23.41
C GLU A 397 15.96 -16.80 -23.92
N LYS A 398 14.76 -16.48 -24.41
CA LYS A 398 14.44 -15.12 -24.89
C LYS A 398 14.54 -14.08 -23.78
N VAL A 399 13.99 -14.35 -22.59
CA VAL A 399 14.08 -13.38 -21.48
C VAL A 399 15.53 -13.15 -21.06
N ARG A 400 16.41 -14.17 -21.10
CA ARG A 400 17.84 -13.97 -20.87
C ARG A 400 18.47 -13.06 -21.92
N SER A 401 18.14 -13.26 -23.19
CA SER A 401 18.63 -12.42 -24.29
C SER A 401 18.17 -10.95 -24.17
N TYR A 402 16.91 -10.71 -23.80
CA TYR A 402 16.39 -9.36 -23.60
C TYR A 402 17.07 -8.57 -22.46
N PHE A 403 17.73 -9.28 -21.55
CA PHE A 403 18.42 -8.72 -20.38
C PHE A 403 19.94 -8.95 -20.43
N GLU A 404 20.54 -9.24 -21.59
CA GLU A 404 21.98 -9.53 -21.73
C GLU A 404 22.88 -8.41 -21.16
N GLY A 405 22.44 -7.15 -21.26
CA GLY A 405 23.15 -5.98 -20.70
C GLY A 405 22.89 -5.69 -19.21
N TYR A 406 22.13 -6.54 -18.50
CA TYR A 406 21.70 -6.31 -17.11
C TYR A 406 22.49 -7.17 -16.10
N HIS A 407 23.48 -7.94 -16.56
CA HIS A 407 24.30 -8.82 -15.71
C HIS A 407 23.45 -9.75 -14.81
N ILE A 408 22.44 -10.37 -15.42
CA ILE A 408 21.52 -11.27 -14.72
C ILE A 408 22.25 -12.54 -14.24
N ALA A 409 22.18 -12.79 -12.93
CA ALA A 409 22.77 -13.95 -12.28
C ALA A 409 21.80 -15.13 -12.19
N ASP A 410 20.51 -14.88 -11.96
CA ASP A 410 19.46 -15.91 -11.86
C ASP A 410 18.21 -15.52 -12.65
N VAL A 411 17.54 -16.53 -13.22
CA VAL A 411 16.23 -16.37 -13.87
C VAL A 411 15.35 -17.52 -13.44
N ARG A 412 14.16 -17.18 -12.95
CA ARG A 412 13.19 -18.15 -12.46
C ARG A 412 11.81 -17.85 -13.00
N MET A 413 11.20 -18.84 -13.66
CA MET A 413 9.77 -18.78 -13.98
C MET A 413 8.94 -18.91 -12.70
N THR A 414 8.05 -17.95 -12.45
CA THR A 414 7.22 -17.88 -11.24
C THR A 414 5.75 -18.24 -11.48
N GLY A 415 5.32 -18.27 -12.74
CA GLY A 415 3.97 -18.66 -13.11
C GLY A 415 3.60 -18.23 -14.53
N GLU A 416 2.30 -18.20 -14.79
CA GLU A 416 1.75 -17.80 -16.07
C GLU A 416 0.62 -16.80 -15.87
N THR A 417 0.50 -15.86 -16.81
CA THR A 417 -0.66 -14.97 -16.94
C THR A 417 -1.58 -15.55 -17.99
N MET A 418 -2.85 -15.76 -17.62
CA MET A 418 -3.88 -16.32 -18.48
C MET A 418 -5.10 -15.38 -18.49
N ALA A 419 -4.95 -14.23 -19.13
CA ALA A 419 -6.08 -13.36 -19.43
C ALA A 419 -6.75 -13.81 -20.74
N ARG A 420 -8.00 -13.35 -20.98
CA ARG A 420 -8.75 -13.71 -22.20
C ARG A 420 -7.96 -13.32 -23.47
N ASP A 421 -7.41 -12.11 -23.46
CA ASP A 421 -6.80 -11.47 -24.63
C ASP A 421 -5.27 -11.36 -24.49
N PHE A 422 -4.68 -11.99 -23.46
CA PHE A 422 -3.24 -11.92 -23.23
C PHE A 422 -2.74 -13.11 -22.44
N LYS A 423 -1.74 -13.82 -22.97
CA LYS A 423 -1.09 -14.94 -22.29
C LYS A 423 0.41 -14.72 -22.23
N ALA A 424 1.00 -14.92 -21.07
CA ALA A 424 2.44 -14.76 -20.86
C ALA A 424 3.01 -15.74 -19.84
N TYR A 425 4.32 -15.97 -19.93
CA TYR A 425 5.15 -16.55 -18.90
C TYR A 425 5.70 -15.44 -18.01
N ASN A 426 5.61 -15.64 -16.69
CA ASN A 426 6.09 -14.69 -15.69
C ASN A 426 7.45 -15.14 -15.16
N PHE A 427 8.42 -14.26 -15.22
CA PHE A 427 9.79 -14.48 -14.75
C PHE A 427 10.15 -13.50 -13.64
N VAL A 428 10.93 -13.97 -12.69
CA VAL A 428 11.72 -13.13 -11.80
C VAL A 428 13.18 -13.32 -12.18
N LEU A 429 13.85 -12.23 -12.51
CA LEU A 429 15.29 -12.19 -12.76
C LEU A 429 15.97 -11.49 -11.60
N THR A 430 17.18 -11.91 -11.26
CA THR A 430 18.00 -11.27 -10.24
C THR A 430 19.38 -10.99 -10.81
N ASP A 431 19.82 -9.74 -10.75
CA ASP A 431 21.18 -9.37 -11.16
C ASP A 431 22.23 -9.74 -10.10
N GLU A 432 23.50 -9.53 -10.43
CA GLU A 432 24.62 -9.76 -9.51
C GLU A 432 24.61 -8.89 -8.24
N ASN A 433 23.86 -7.78 -8.24
CA ASN A 433 23.71 -6.88 -7.10
C ASN A 433 22.51 -7.23 -6.21
N GLY A 434 21.72 -8.23 -6.61
CA GLY A 434 20.51 -8.65 -5.90
C GLY A 434 19.26 -7.82 -6.24
N THR A 435 19.30 -7.01 -7.28
CA THR A 435 18.12 -6.30 -7.80
C THR A 435 17.21 -7.28 -8.52
N GLU A 436 15.94 -7.32 -8.10
CA GLU A 436 14.92 -8.18 -8.70
C GLU A 436 14.15 -7.44 -9.80
N PHE A 437 13.94 -8.15 -10.91
CA PHE A 437 13.12 -7.74 -12.04
C PHE A 437 11.95 -8.71 -12.15
N PHE A 438 10.72 -8.19 -12.25
CA PHE A 438 9.59 -8.98 -12.69
C PHE A 438 9.39 -8.75 -14.18
N ALA A 439 9.35 -9.81 -14.99
CA ALA A 439 9.18 -9.72 -16.44
C ALA A 439 8.07 -10.66 -16.94
N GLN A 440 7.40 -10.25 -18.01
CA GLN A 440 6.39 -11.04 -18.71
C GLN A 440 6.77 -11.21 -20.17
N VAL A 441 6.90 -12.46 -20.60
CA VAL A 441 7.15 -12.82 -22.01
C VAL A 441 5.90 -13.47 -22.58
N THR A 442 5.38 -12.94 -23.69
CA THR A 442 4.16 -13.46 -24.31
C THR A 442 4.31 -14.93 -24.70
N LYS A 443 3.25 -15.72 -24.53
CA LYS A 443 3.23 -17.08 -25.09
C LYS A 443 3.26 -17.02 -26.61
N ASN A 444 2.40 -16.19 -27.20
CA ASN A 444 2.34 -15.98 -28.64
C ASN A 444 3.53 -15.13 -29.10
N GLY A 445 4.45 -15.72 -29.86
CA GLY A 445 5.62 -15.04 -30.42
C GLY A 445 6.82 -14.84 -29.47
N GLY A 446 6.66 -15.01 -28.16
CA GLY A 446 7.76 -14.90 -27.18
C GLY A 446 8.34 -13.50 -27.06
N LYS A 447 7.52 -12.44 -27.07
CA LYS A 447 7.95 -11.04 -26.99
C LYS A 447 7.95 -10.55 -25.53
N LEU A 448 8.90 -9.69 -25.17
CA LEU A 448 8.90 -9.03 -23.86
C LEU A 448 7.77 -8.00 -23.80
N ALA A 449 6.71 -8.31 -23.06
CA ALA A 449 5.53 -7.46 -22.93
C ALA A 449 5.63 -6.47 -21.78
N PHE A 450 6.24 -6.89 -20.69
CA PHE A 450 6.35 -6.06 -19.50
C PHE A 450 7.60 -6.41 -18.73
N PHE A 451 8.23 -5.42 -18.13
CA PHE A 451 9.03 -5.66 -16.95
C PHE A 451 9.05 -4.44 -16.03
N ASP A 452 9.35 -4.70 -14.77
CA ASP A 452 9.60 -3.69 -13.76
C ASP A 452 10.73 -4.14 -12.85
N SER A 453 11.49 -3.18 -12.36
CA SER A 453 12.52 -3.37 -11.34
C SER A 453 12.20 -2.49 -10.13
N TYR A 454 12.41 -3.04 -8.94
CA TYR A 454 12.33 -2.28 -7.69
C TYR A 454 13.64 -1.52 -7.42
N GLU A 455 14.24 -0.98 -8.46
CA GLU A 455 15.50 -0.25 -8.38
C GLU A 455 15.25 1.18 -7.93
N VAL A 456 15.96 1.61 -6.90
CA VAL A 456 15.87 2.98 -6.40
C VAL A 456 16.85 3.84 -7.19
N CYS A 457 16.34 4.92 -7.79
CA CYS A 457 17.13 5.97 -8.44
C CYS A 457 17.06 7.22 -7.56
N THR A 458 18.22 7.75 -7.17
CA THR A 458 18.33 8.85 -6.19
C THR A 458 18.88 10.14 -6.76
N ASP A 459 19.65 10.07 -7.85
CA ASP A 459 20.28 11.23 -8.48
C ASP A 459 19.82 11.44 -9.95
N LYS A 460 19.98 12.67 -10.46
CA LYS A 460 19.75 13.04 -11.85
C LYS A 460 21.06 13.26 -12.60
N ASN A 461 21.58 12.22 -13.23
CA ASN A 461 22.81 12.26 -14.03
C ASN A 461 22.53 12.37 -15.55
N PHE A 462 21.35 11.96 -16.00
CA PHE A 462 20.92 11.96 -17.39
C PHE A 462 19.78 12.95 -17.61
N THR A 463 19.77 13.65 -18.76
CA THR A 463 18.64 14.51 -19.16
C THR A 463 17.50 13.68 -19.74
N LEU A 464 16.31 14.27 -19.88
CA LEU A 464 15.16 13.61 -20.50
C LEU A 464 15.46 13.20 -21.96
N GLU A 465 16.20 14.01 -22.72
CA GLU A 465 16.62 13.67 -24.08
C GLU A 465 17.62 12.50 -24.11
N GLY A 466 18.52 12.45 -23.12
CA GLY A 466 19.40 11.30 -22.91
C GLY A 466 18.61 10.03 -22.61
N CYS A 467 17.58 10.14 -21.77
CA CYS A 467 16.68 9.04 -21.45
C CYS A 467 15.84 8.59 -22.66
N ASP A 468 15.34 9.50 -23.51
CA ASP A 468 14.66 9.18 -24.78
C ASP A 468 15.57 8.35 -25.67
N SER A 469 16.82 8.78 -25.85
CA SER A 469 17.81 8.08 -26.68
C SER A 469 18.05 6.65 -26.20
N LEU A 470 18.25 6.46 -24.89
CA LEU A 470 18.47 5.16 -24.27
C LEU A 470 17.24 4.24 -24.38
N ALA A 471 16.04 4.80 -24.17
CA ALA A 471 14.78 4.07 -24.28
C ALA A 471 14.53 3.59 -25.72
N ARG A 472 14.77 4.45 -26.73
CA ARG A 472 14.65 4.06 -28.15
C ARG A 472 15.61 2.95 -28.52
N GLU A 473 16.89 3.06 -28.15
CA GLU A 473 17.88 2.01 -28.42
C GLU A 473 17.47 0.66 -27.80
N TYR A 474 16.93 0.70 -26.58
CA TYR A 474 16.42 -0.48 -25.91
C TYR A 474 15.20 -1.09 -26.64
N LEU A 475 14.22 -0.26 -27.02
CA LEU A 475 13.03 -0.70 -27.77
C LEU A 475 13.40 -1.31 -29.13
N GLU A 476 14.33 -0.70 -29.87
CA GLU A 476 14.80 -1.21 -31.16
C GLU A 476 15.47 -2.58 -31.03
N LYS A 477 16.29 -2.80 -29.98
CA LYS A 477 16.88 -4.11 -29.67
C LYS A 477 15.84 -5.20 -29.41
N LEU A 478 14.70 -4.84 -28.83
CA LEU A 478 13.56 -5.76 -28.62
C LEU A 478 12.72 -5.99 -29.90
N GLY A 479 13.01 -5.23 -30.96
CA GLY A 479 12.31 -5.26 -32.23
C GLY A 479 11.03 -4.41 -32.26
N TYR A 480 10.90 -3.44 -31.35
CA TYR A 480 9.86 -2.40 -31.41
C TYR A 480 10.41 -1.21 -32.18
N MET A 481 9.94 -1.01 -33.41
CA MET A 481 10.48 -0.01 -34.35
C MET A 481 9.39 0.97 -34.79
N GLY A 482 9.80 2.12 -35.34
CA GLY A 482 8.86 3.13 -35.84
C GLY A 482 8.03 3.75 -34.72
N LEU A 483 8.68 4.10 -33.61
CA LEU A 483 8.03 4.66 -32.43
C LEU A 483 8.38 6.15 -32.28
N THR A 484 7.38 6.93 -31.90
CA THR A 484 7.53 8.37 -31.61
C THR A 484 7.08 8.66 -30.18
N PRO A 485 7.87 9.39 -29.37
CA PRO A 485 7.49 9.79 -28.04
C PRO A 485 6.39 10.86 -28.12
N VAL A 486 5.37 10.68 -27.29
CA VAL A 486 4.21 11.59 -27.20
C VAL A 486 4.06 12.19 -25.81
N TRP A 487 4.72 11.61 -24.80
CA TRP A 487 4.62 12.08 -23.42
C TRP A 487 5.91 11.82 -22.63
N PHE A 488 6.25 12.77 -21.76
CA PHE A 488 7.33 12.68 -20.79
C PHE A 488 6.80 13.06 -19.41
N SER A 489 7.04 12.21 -18.41
CA SER A 489 6.77 12.49 -16.99
C SER A 489 8.03 12.19 -16.20
N ASP A 490 8.38 13.06 -15.26
CA ASP A 490 9.58 12.98 -14.43
C ASP A 490 9.17 12.82 -12.98
N SER A 491 9.10 11.57 -12.52
CA SER A 491 8.76 11.25 -11.13
C SER A 491 9.96 11.42 -10.18
N GLY A 492 10.77 12.46 -10.40
CA GLY A 492 11.80 12.94 -9.48
C GLY A 492 13.19 12.33 -9.65
N ASN A 493 13.34 11.14 -10.24
CA ASN A 493 14.65 10.49 -10.58
C ASN A 493 14.50 9.36 -11.63
N VAL A 494 13.30 9.21 -12.20
CA VAL A 494 12.98 8.17 -13.19
C VAL A 494 12.15 8.84 -14.28
N ALA A 495 12.72 8.91 -15.48
CA ALA A 495 12.04 9.42 -16.64
C ALA A 495 11.05 8.37 -17.15
N SER A 496 9.76 8.71 -17.14
CA SER A 496 8.68 7.92 -17.73
C SER A 496 8.35 8.48 -19.10
N ILE A 497 8.57 7.69 -20.15
CA ILE A 497 8.39 8.10 -21.54
C ILE A 497 7.33 7.22 -22.18
N THR A 498 6.36 7.84 -22.82
CA THR A 498 5.32 7.12 -23.58
C THR A 498 5.58 7.28 -25.06
N TYR A 499 5.65 6.14 -25.74
CA TYR A 499 5.78 6.03 -27.18
C TYR A 499 4.50 5.48 -27.80
N VAL A 500 4.24 5.89 -29.03
CA VAL A 500 3.20 5.32 -29.89
C VAL A 500 3.82 4.92 -31.23
N ALA A 501 3.21 3.96 -31.93
CA ALA A 501 3.61 3.65 -33.29
C ALA A 501 3.37 4.84 -34.24
N ASP A 502 4.32 5.06 -35.14
CA ASP A 502 4.23 6.00 -36.25
C ASP A 502 3.95 5.24 -37.54
N ILE A 503 2.74 5.42 -38.08
CA ILE A 503 2.28 4.74 -39.28
C ILE A 503 2.19 5.78 -40.40
N GLY A 504 3.32 6.03 -41.05
CA GLY A 504 3.40 6.97 -42.18
C GLY A 504 3.15 8.43 -41.77
N GLY A 505 3.63 8.84 -40.59
CA GLY A 505 3.42 10.16 -40.02
C GLY A 505 2.15 10.29 -39.18
N VAL A 506 1.39 9.20 -38.99
CA VAL A 506 0.21 9.15 -38.12
C VAL A 506 0.55 8.50 -36.79
N ARG A 507 0.28 9.20 -35.70
CA ARG A 507 0.48 8.68 -34.33
C ARG A 507 -0.63 7.68 -33.97
N ALA A 508 -0.28 6.43 -33.71
CA ALA A 508 -1.24 5.39 -33.37
C ALA A 508 -1.28 5.16 -31.84
N TYR A 509 -2.14 5.89 -31.13
CA TYR A 509 -2.30 5.75 -29.67
C TYR A 509 -2.74 4.37 -29.18
N PRO A 510 -3.50 3.55 -29.93
CA PRO A 510 -3.70 2.14 -29.56
C PRO A 510 -2.39 1.36 -29.43
N ASP A 511 -1.34 1.76 -30.16
CA ASP A 511 -0.05 1.08 -30.21
C ASP A 511 0.95 1.69 -29.24
N LEU A 512 0.55 1.76 -27.97
CA LEU A 512 1.29 2.43 -26.92
C LEU A 512 2.34 1.51 -26.28
N ILE A 513 3.54 2.07 -26.04
CA ILE A 513 4.57 1.48 -25.17
C ILE A 513 5.02 2.53 -24.16
N ARG A 514 5.01 2.17 -22.88
CA ARG A 514 5.58 3.00 -21.80
C ARG A 514 6.95 2.46 -21.39
N VAL A 515 7.92 3.34 -21.22
CA VAL A 515 9.29 3.00 -20.81
C VAL A 515 9.68 3.88 -19.63
N ARG A 516 10.32 3.29 -18.63
CA ARG A 516 10.93 4.00 -17.50
C ARG A 516 12.44 3.88 -17.55
N VAL A 517 13.14 5.00 -17.41
CA VAL A 517 14.61 5.08 -17.44
C VAL A 517 15.10 5.70 -16.14
N CYS A 518 16.06 5.04 -15.49
CA CYS A 518 16.70 5.57 -14.30
C CYS A 518 17.61 6.74 -14.67
N GLU A 519 17.31 7.95 -14.18
CA GLU A 519 18.08 9.15 -14.51
C GLU A 519 19.45 9.17 -13.82
N GLU A 520 19.70 8.31 -12.84
CA GLU A 520 21.02 8.16 -12.20
C GLU A 520 21.96 7.30 -13.04
N LYS A 521 21.43 6.19 -13.57
CA LYS A 521 22.21 5.09 -14.16
C LYS A 521 22.12 5.01 -15.68
N GLY A 522 21.17 5.73 -16.30
CA GLY A 522 20.98 5.74 -17.75
C GLY A 522 20.58 4.36 -18.29
N ARG A 523 19.73 3.63 -17.56
CA ARG A 523 19.27 2.29 -17.94
C ARG A 523 17.76 2.19 -17.83
N VAL A 524 17.15 1.37 -18.69
CA VAL A 524 15.72 1.11 -18.62
C VAL A 524 15.42 0.27 -17.37
N VAL A 525 14.49 0.74 -16.54
CA VAL A 525 14.09 0.11 -15.27
C VAL A 525 12.67 -0.43 -15.30
N GLY A 526 11.92 -0.12 -16.37
CA GLY A 526 10.65 -0.77 -16.64
C GLY A 526 10.14 -0.49 -18.04
N MET A 527 9.24 -1.36 -18.50
CA MET A 527 8.57 -1.25 -19.79
C MET A 527 7.19 -1.88 -19.70
N ASP A 528 6.22 -1.29 -20.38
CA ASP A 528 4.89 -1.85 -20.62
C ASP A 528 4.52 -1.69 -22.10
N ALA A 529 4.56 -2.80 -22.83
CA ALA A 529 4.29 -2.90 -24.26
C ALA A 529 3.01 -3.70 -24.55
N HIS A 530 2.15 -3.92 -23.54
CA HIS A 530 0.94 -4.73 -23.71
C HIS A 530 0.02 -4.16 -24.80
N ALA A 531 -0.24 -2.85 -24.77
CA ALA A 531 -1.11 -2.18 -25.74
C ALA A 531 -0.57 -2.32 -27.17
N TYR A 532 0.70 -2.03 -27.39
CA TYR A 532 1.36 -2.27 -28.68
C TYR A 532 1.23 -3.72 -29.14
N LEU A 533 1.48 -4.71 -28.28
CA LEU A 533 1.43 -6.11 -28.71
C LEU A 533 0.02 -6.54 -29.14
N VAL A 534 -1.03 -6.12 -28.43
CA VAL A 534 -2.40 -6.53 -28.76
C VAL A 534 -2.99 -5.72 -29.93
N ASN A 535 -2.57 -4.47 -30.14
CA ASN A 535 -3.17 -3.57 -31.13
C ASN A 535 -2.32 -3.39 -32.41
N HIS A 536 -1.00 -3.53 -32.33
CA HIS A 536 -0.14 -3.15 -33.45
C HIS A 536 -0.26 -4.11 -34.63
N HIS A 537 -0.69 -3.57 -35.77
CA HIS A 537 -0.75 -4.27 -37.04
C HIS A 537 -0.41 -3.33 -38.20
N GLY A 538 0.27 -3.86 -39.22
CA GLY A 538 0.81 -3.04 -40.32
C GLY A 538 -0.21 -2.52 -41.34
N LYS A 539 -1.51 -2.74 -41.16
CA LYS A 539 -2.57 -2.28 -42.09
C LYS A 539 -3.56 -1.38 -41.36
N ARG A 540 -3.48 -0.06 -41.57
CA ARG A 540 -4.46 0.90 -41.04
C ARG A 540 -4.91 1.88 -42.11
N GLU A 541 -6.17 2.29 -42.03
CA GLU A 541 -6.70 3.35 -42.87
C GLU A 541 -6.32 4.71 -42.25
N VAL A 542 -5.47 5.45 -42.96
CA VAL A 542 -4.87 6.71 -42.48
C VAL A 542 -5.13 7.88 -43.43
N ALA A 543 -6.10 7.73 -44.34
CA ALA A 543 -6.45 8.75 -45.32
C ALA A 543 -7.60 9.63 -44.77
N PRO A 544 -7.37 10.92 -44.46
CA PRO A 544 -8.41 11.81 -43.97
C PRO A 544 -9.35 12.24 -45.11
N SER A 545 -10.63 12.47 -44.81
CA SER A 545 -11.59 13.05 -45.77
C SER A 545 -11.70 14.57 -45.67
N VAL A 546 -11.31 15.15 -44.54
CA VAL A 546 -11.20 16.61 -44.35
C VAL A 546 -9.73 17.02 -44.20
N SER A 547 -9.39 18.21 -44.69
CA SER A 547 -8.05 18.76 -44.50
C SER A 547 -7.82 19.24 -43.07
N GLU A 548 -6.56 19.29 -42.63
CA GLU A 548 -6.18 19.84 -41.32
C GLU A 548 -6.72 21.27 -41.12
N ARG A 549 -6.70 22.10 -42.17
CA ARG A 549 -7.26 23.45 -42.15
C ARG A 549 -8.78 23.47 -41.92
N GLU A 550 -9.52 22.56 -42.55
CA GLU A 550 -10.97 22.44 -42.36
C GLU A 550 -11.33 21.93 -40.98
N ALA A 551 -10.57 20.96 -40.46
CA ALA A 551 -10.73 20.48 -39.09
C ALA A 551 -10.41 21.59 -38.07
N ARG A 552 -9.30 22.30 -38.25
CA ARG A 552 -8.89 23.44 -37.40
C ARG A 552 -9.96 24.53 -37.32
N ALA A 553 -10.64 24.81 -38.44
CA ALA A 553 -11.73 25.80 -38.49
C ALA A 553 -12.98 25.40 -37.68
N LYS A 554 -13.08 24.14 -37.22
CA LYS A 554 -14.18 23.65 -36.37
C LYS A 554 -13.89 23.71 -34.88
N LEU A 555 -12.65 24.00 -34.48
CA LEU A 555 -12.31 24.22 -33.07
C LEU A 555 -13.14 25.39 -32.52
N ALA A 556 -13.43 25.35 -31.22
CA ALA A 556 -14.10 26.45 -30.54
C ALA A 556 -13.31 27.75 -30.75
N SER A 557 -13.99 28.86 -31.06
CA SER A 557 -13.35 30.15 -31.39
C SER A 557 -12.56 30.77 -30.22
N VAL A 558 -12.72 30.23 -29.02
CA VAL A 558 -11.97 30.63 -27.82
C VAL A 558 -10.57 30.01 -27.76
N LEU A 559 -10.30 28.98 -28.56
CA LEU A 559 -9.03 28.25 -28.56
C LEU A 559 -8.02 28.83 -29.55
N GLU A 560 -6.77 28.90 -29.13
CA GLU A 560 -5.64 29.18 -30.01
C GLU A 560 -4.87 27.89 -30.29
N ALA A 561 -4.91 27.40 -31.53
CA ALA A 561 -4.30 26.13 -31.91
C ALA A 561 -2.87 26.30 -32.44
N GLU A 562 -1.89 25.60 -31.84
CA GLU A 562 -0.47 25.71 -32.19
C GLU A 562 -0.07 24.73 -33.29
N THR A 563 -0.37 23.45 -33.12
CA THR A 563 0.03 22.37 -34.04
C THR A 563 -1.16 21.49 -34.39
N GLY A 564 -1.16 20.90 -35.59
CA GLY A 564 -2.18 19.97 -36.04
C GLY A 564 -1.52 18.79 -36.75
N ARG A 565 -1.81 17.56 -36.32
CA ARG A 565 -1.24 16.34 -36.91
C ARG A 565 -2.23 15.18 -36.88
N LEU A 566 -2.06 14.20 -37.74
CA LEU A 566 -2.93 13.02 -37.75
C LEU A 566 -2.58 12.07 -36.60
N ALA A 567 -3.63 11.54 -35.97
CA ALA A 567 -3.55 10.54 -34.93
C ALA A 567 -4.68 9.51 -35.07
N LEU A 568 -4.40 8.24 -34.80
CA LEU A 568 -5.40 7.21 -34.55
C LEU A 568 -5.59 7.09 -33.05
N ILE A 569 -6.83 7.20 -32.59
CA ILE A 569 -7.18 7.10 -31.16
C ILE A 569 -8.15 5.94 -30.91
N PRO A 570 -8.08 5.28 -29.75
CA PRO A 570 -9.13 4.39 -29.31
C PRO A 570 -10.37 5.22 -28.91
N LEU A 571 -11.53 4.88 -29.46
CA LEU A 571 -12.80 5.48 -29.07
C LEU A 571 -13.91 4.44 -29.14
N GLY A 572 -14.42 4.01 -27.98
CA GLY A 572 -15.51 3.04 -27.90
C GLY A 572 -15.14 1.65 -28.45
N GLY A 573 -13.89 1.21 -28.23
CA GLY A 573 -13.39 -0.10 -28.67
C GLY A 573 -13.05 -0.20 -30.16
N ARG A 574 -13.05 0.92 -30.89
CA ARG A 574 -12.61 1.02 -32.29
C ARG A 574 -11.56 2.12 -32.47
N GLU A 575 -10.83 2.07 -33.57
CA GLU A 575 -9.91 3.13 -33.96
C GLU A 575 -10.67 4.23 -34.70
N VAL A 576 -10.33 5.48 -34.40
CA VAL A 576 -10.84 6.66 -35.10
C VAL A 576 -9.64 7.49 -35.57
N LEU A 577 -9.58 7.77 -36.87
CA LEU A 577 -8.59 8.69 -37.42
C LEU A 577 -9.01 10.12 -37.08
N THR A 578 -8.07 10.90 -36.55
CA THR A 578 -8.31 12.23 -36.01
C THR A 578 -7.17 13.18 -36.39
N TYR A 579 -7.45 14.47 -36.31
CA TYR A 579 -6.45 15.50 -36.13
C TYR A 579 -6.30 15.81 -34.64
N GLU A 580 -5.09 15.62 -34.12
CA GLU A 580 -4.65 16.06 -32.80
C GLU A 580 -4.20 17.53 -32.91
N PHE A 581 -4.84 18.40 -32.13
CA PHE A 581 -4.49 19.80 -31.98
C PHE A 581 -4.05 20.10 -30.56
N VAL A 582 -2.87 20.70 -30.42
CA VAL A 582 -2.44 21.32 -29.14
C VAL A 582 -2.94 22.76 -29.16
N CYS A 583 -3.76 23.11 -28.18
CA CYS A 583 -4.44 24.41 -28.10
C CYS A 583 -4.25 25.06 -26.73
N SER A 584 -4.32 26.38 -26.67
CA SER A 584 -4.35 27.15 -25.42
C SER A 584 -5.67 27.90 -25.26
N TYR A 585 -6.05 28.10 -23.99
CA TYR A 585 -7.13 29.00 -23.57
C TYR A 585 -6.70 29.74 -22.30
N GLY A 586 -6.30 31.01 -22.45
CA GLY A 586 -5.65 31.75 -21.36
C GLY A 586 -4.30 31.15 -21.02
N GLU A 587 -4.09 30.77 -19.76
CA GLU A 587 -2.87 30.10 -19.28
C GLU A 587 -2.99 28.55 -19.30
N GLU A 588 -4.14 28.01 -19.71
CA GLU A 588 -4.40 26.57 -19.75
C GLU A 588 -4.09 25.97 -21.12
N GLN A 589 -3.55 24.77 -21.15
CA GLN A 589 -3.30 24.00 -22.37
C GLN A 589 -4.26 22.80 -22.49
N TYR A 590 -4.63 22.48 -23.72
CA TYR A 590 -5.56 21.41 -24.07
C TYR A 590 -5.07 20.64 -25.30
N ILE A 591 -5.39 19.35 -25.37
CA ILE A 591 -5.19 18.51 -26.56
C ILE A 591 -6.55 18.06 -27.07
N LEU A 592 -6.93 18.50 -28.26
CA LEU A 592 -8.21 18.18 -28.88
C LEU A 592 -8.01 17.21 -30.04
N TYR A 593 -8.89 16.22 -30.13
CA TYR A 593 -8.93 15.27 -31.24
C TYR A 593 -10.22 15.47 -32.03
N LEU A 594 -10.09 15.82 -33.30
CA LEU A 594 -11.21 16.00 -34.24
C LEU A 594 -11.18 14.89 -35.27
N ASP A 595 -12.29 14.18 -35.48
CA ASP A 595 -12.44 13.13 -36.48
C ASP A 595 -11.97 13.62 -37.87
N ALA A 596 -11.07 12.88 -38.49
CA ALA A 596 -10.42 13.29 -39.74
C ALA A 596 -11.27 13.04 -40.98
N HIS A 597 -12.47 12.48 -40.83
CA HIS A 597 -13.45 12.30 -41.89
C HIS A 597 -14.62 13.28 -41.78
N THR A 598 -15.06 13.60 -40.56
CA THR A 598 -16.19 14.50 -40.32
C THR A 598 -15.76 15.89 -39.85
N GLY A 599 -14.59 16.02 -39.24
CA GLY A 599 -14.11 17.21 -38.54
C GLY A 599 -14.79 17.45 -37.18
N GLU A 600 -15.63 16.53 -36.71
CA GLU A 600 -16.26 16.66 -35.39
C GLU A 600 -15.25 16.39 -34.28
N GLU A 601 -15.29 17.18 -33.21
CA GLU A 601 -14.52 16.93 -31.99
C GLU A 601 -15.02 15.65 -31.30
N VAL A 602 -14.08 14.74 -31.01
CA VAL A 602 -14.37 13.40 -30.46
C VAL A 602 -13.68 13.14 -29.12
N ARG A 603 -12.65 13.89 -28.75
CA ARG A 603 -11.98 13.79 -27.45
C ARG A 603 -11.24 15.09 -27.10
N ILE A 604 -11.20 15.44 -25.81
CA ILE A 604 -10.38 16.53 -25.26
C ILE A 604 -9.64 16.05 -24.01
N PHE A 605 -8.36 16.42 -23.89
CA PHE A 605 -7.61 16.34 -22.64
C PHE A 605 -7.19 17.73 -22.19
N ARG A 606 -7.13 17.94 -20.88
CA ARG A 606 -6.51 19.12 -20.27
C ARG A 606 -5.07 18.79 -19.91
N VAL A 607 -4.15 19.70 -20.19
CA VAL A 607 -2.74 19.58 -19.82
C VAL A 607 -2.52 20.33 -18.51
N HIS A 608 -1.97 19.64 -17.53
CA HIS A 608 -1.51 20.23 -16.27
C HIS A 608 0.01 20.23 -16.25
N GLU A 609 0.59 21.39 -15.96
CA GLU A 609 2.03 21.50 -15.72
C GLU A 609 2.34 21.33 -14.24
N SER A 610 3.37 20.54 -13.95
CA SER A 610 3.82 20.19 -12.61
C SER A 610 5.34 20.30 -12.51
N ALA A 611 5.87 20.45 -11.29
CA ALA A 611 7.32 20.40 -11.05
C ALA A 611 7.95 19.04 -11.42
N GLN A 612 7.12 18.01 -11.59
CA GLN A 612 7.46 16.61 -11.91
C GLN A 612 7.09 16.24 -13.37
N GLY A 613 6.91 17.24 -14.24
CA GLY A 613 6.52 17.08 -15.64
C GLY A 613 5.06 17.45 -15.88
N SER A 614 4.54 17.15 -17.06
CA SER A 614 3.14 17.40 -17.36
C SER A 614 2.31 16.15 -17.10
N TYR A 615 1.03 16.31 -16.75
CA TYR A 615 0.05 15.24 -16.79
C TYR A 615 -1.22 15.65 -17.53
N LEU A 616 -1.99 14.66 -17.99
CA LEU A 616 -3.28 14.87 -18.62
C LEU A 616 -4.39 14.44 -17.69
N SER A 617 -5.50 15.15 -17.80
CA SER A 617 -6.79 14.72 -17.29
C SER A 617 -7.80 14.64 -18.40
#